data_AF-A0A9D1IQ52-F1
#
_entry.id   AF-A0A9D1IQ52-F1
#
_cell.length_a   1.000
_cell.length_b   1.000
_cell.length_c   1.000
_cell.angle_alpha   90.00
_cell.angle_beta   90.00
_cell.angle_gamma   90.00
#
_symmetry.space_group_name_H-M   'P 1'
#
loop_
_entity.id
_entity.type
_entity.pdbx_description
1 polymer ?
#
loop_
_entity_poly.entity_id
_entity_poly.type
_entity_poly.pdbx_seq_one_letter_code
_entity_poly.pdbx_strand_id
1 'polypeptide(L)'
;LEQHPECGVCFSQAEIIDGDGKVVQGADCDFMDQLFAQPNRDQSQWLQHLFCCGNCLLHSSSVIRSSSLKQVAGYRNAFRQLPDFDLWMQLIQVSEFCVFPEKLLRYRWYTQNTSIPNSIGASRTYQEYFQLYLQLFQTMDAALFCRAFSSLFRCQDSSTPQELACEQAFLLLDHSAGELPEAGKLAGLTLLTDLINHEDTRKLLEEKYHFTTFDYIALESDPIFYSTPLHYPDAKLVPNQLFAREATLYYNTEAELTQEKILTQSYSATGKLIHFTFSLPEKDIQILRFDPLEGHPCMVWFFYAQLNGQPLHGEPIGATLEGGWSFPGDDPQIMLPLPQPVSGTVTITLGIAPLDQTEANLNQENQVSVSRVEYLNMQNALKDAFQQEKQTLENKQAALVQQLEDTSLQLQAATADRDSLRAQLNRIYQTKAYRAYAKVRRLFKNK
;
A
#
# COMPACT_ATOMS: atom_id res chain seq x y z
N LEU A 1 -25.52 16.98 6.47
CA LEU A 1 -24.73 17.43 7.65
C LEU A 1 -25.56 18.19 8.68
N GLU A 2 -26.33 19.23 8.33
CA GLU A 2 -27.15 19.93 9.35
C GLU A 2 -28.21 19.03 10.00
N GLN A 3 -28.84 18.16 9.21
CA GLN A 3 -29.86 17.19 9.66
C GLN A 3 -29.27 15.93 10.32
N HIS A 4 -27.95 15.71 10.17
CA HIS A 4 -27.22 14.52 10.63
C HIS A 4 -25.97 14.95 11.40
N PRO A 5 -26.10 15.36 12.68
CA PRO A 5 -25.00 15.84 13.51
C PRO A 5 -23.88 14.81 13.72
N GLU A 6 -24.21 13.52 13.71
CA GLU A 6 -23.31 12.38 13.80
C GLU A 6 -22.35 12.28 12.61
N CYS A 7 -22.77 12.76 11.43
CA CYS A 7 -21.92 12.79 10.25
C CYS A 7 -20.91 13.94 10.33
N GLY A 8 -19.63 13.58 10.20
CA GLY A 8 -18.50 14.50 10.11
C GLY A 8 -18.09 14.80 8.69
N VAL A 9 -18.41 13.91 7.75
CA VAL A 9 -18.09 14.08 6.33
C VAL A 9 -19.29 13.69 5.47
N CYS A 10 -19.55 14.48 4.43
CA CYS A 10 -20.52 14.16 3.40
C CYS A 10 -19.80 14.11 2.05
N PHE A 11 -20.10 13.09 1.25
CA PHE A 11 -19.66 12.95 -0.12
C PHE A 11 -20.88 12.99 -1.04
N SER A 12 -20.69 13.31 -2.31
CA SER A 12 -21.68 13.06 -3.35
C SER A 12 -21.13 12.07 -4.38
N GLN A 13 -22.00 11.50 -5.20
CA GLN A 13 -21.59 10.82 -6.42
C GLN A 13 -21.04 11.82 -7.46
N ALA A 14 -20.40 11.30 -8.50
CA ALA A 14 -19.84 12.10 -9.59
C ALA A 14 -20.23 11.54 -10.96
N GLU A 15 -20.38 12.42 -11.95
CA GLU A 15 -20.29 12.05 -13.36
C GLU A 15 -18.81 12.10 -13.79
N ILE A 16 -18.32 11.03 -14.42
CA ILE A 16 -16.96 11.05 -14.98
C ILE A 16 -17.02 11.65 -16.37
N ILE A 17 -16.13 12.61 -16.66
CA ILE A 17 -16.05 13.29 -17.95
C ILE A 17 -14.64 13.22 -18.54
N ASP A 18 -14.54 13.21 -19.86
CA ASP A 18 -13.28 13.26 -20.60
C ASP A 18 -12.69 14.69 -20.67
N GLY A 19 -11.61 14.86 -21.46
CA GLY A 19 -10.98 16.15 -21.74
C GLY A 19 -11.88 17.17 -22.43
N ASP A 20 -12.87 16.73 -23.19
CA ASP A 20 -13.83 17.58 -23.92
C ASP A 20 -15.10 17.87 -23.08
N GLY A 21 -15.21 17.26 -21.90
CA GLY A 21 -16.35 17.41 -21.00
C GLY A 21 -17.54 16.49 -21.33
N LYS A 22 -17.33 15.47 -22.16
CA LYS A 22 -18.34 14.44 -22.43
C LYS A 22 -18.30 13.39 -21.33
N VAL A 23 -19.46 12.86 -20.97
CA VAL A 23 -19.58 11.78 -19.97
C VAL A 23 -18.98 10.49 -20.54
N VAL A 24 -18.14 9.84 -19.73
CA VAL A 24 -17.49 8.56 -20.02
C VAL A 24 -17.78 7.56 -18.89
N GLN A 25 -17.77 6.27 -19.21
CA GLN A 25 -18.15 5.19 -18.30
C GLN A 25 -17.38 3.90 -18.59
N GLY A 26 -17.29 3.00 -17.60
CA GLY A 26 -16.65 1.70 -17.75
C GLY A 26 -15.19 1.82 -18.20
N ALA A 27 -14.80 1.03 -19.20
CA ALA A 27 -13.43 0.96 -19.70
C ALA A 27 -12.88 2.31 -20.20
N ASP A 28 -13.74 3.21 -20.72
CA ASP A 28 -13.33 4.54 -21.20
C ASP A 28 -12.82 5.46 -20.08
N CYS A 29 -13.08 5.09 -18.83
CA CYS A 29 -12.59 5.80 -17.65
C CYS A 29 -11.96 4.89 -16.59
N ASP A 30 -11.46 3.71 -17.00
CA ASP A 30 -10.86 2.72 -16.08
C ASP A 30 -11.78 2.38 -14.91
N PHE A 31 -13.09 2.29 -15.18
CA PHE A 31 -14.17 1.96 -14.24
C PHE A 31 -14.30 2.91 -13.03
N MET A 32 -13.75 4.12 -13.12
CA MET A 32 -13.84 5.14 -12.06
C MET A 32 -15.29 5.55 -11.76
N ASP A 33 -16.17 5.48 -12.76
CA ASP A 33 -17.61 5.72 -12.60
C ASP A 33 -18.27 4.72 -11.66
N GLN A 34 -17.80 3.47 -11.66
CA GLN A 34 -18.28 2.40 -10.78
C GLN A 34 -17.59 2.49 -9.41
N LEU A 35 -16.27 2.74 -9.39
CA LEU A 35 -15.50 2.87 -8.14
C LEU A 35 -16.08 3.95 -7.22
N PHE A 36 -16.45 5.11 -7.76
CA PHE A 36 -17.01 6.22 -6.97
C PHE A 36 -18.54 6.14 -6.79
N ALA A 37 -19.22 5.20 -7.44
CA ALA A 37 -20.66 4.98 -7.27
C ALA A 37 -20.93 4.12 -6.02
N GLN A 38 -20.58 4.65 -4.85
CA GLN A 38 -20.71 3.93 -3.60
C GLN A 38 -22.09 4.14 -2.94
N PRO A 39 -22.71 3.07 -2.40
CA PRO A 39 -23.84 3.24 -1.48
C PRO A 39 -23.37 3.80 -0.15
N ASN A 40 -24.31 4.38 0.62
CA ASN A 40 -23.99 4.76 2.00
C ASN A 40 -23.90 3.51 2.91
N ARG A 41 -23.11 3.62 3.97
CA ARG A 41 -22.86 2.57 4.97
C ARG A 41 -22.83 3.20 6.37
N ASP A 42 -22.98 2.37 7.41
CA ASP A 42 -22.70 2.83 8.77
C ASP A 42 -21.19 3.00 9.02
N GLN A 43 -20.83 3.57 10.17
CA GLN A 43 -19.43 3.87 10.52
C GLN A 43 -18.52 2.63 10.48
N SER A 44 -18.95 1.53 11.10
CA SER A 44 -18.19 0.28 11.17
C SER A 44 -18.00 -0.34 9.79
N GLN A 45 -19.06 -0.34 8.98
CA GLN A 45 -19.05 -0.85 7.62
C GLN A 45 -18.15 0.00 6.72
N TRP A 46 -18.16 1.33 6.87
CA TRP A 46 -17.24 2.21 6.16
C TRP A 46 -15.78 1.94 6.53
N LEU A 47 -15.50 1.85 7.83
CA LEU A 47 -14.14 1.58 8.31
C LEU A 47 -13.63 0.23 7.80
N GLN A 48 -14.45 -0.83 7.90
CA GLN A 48 -14.11 -2.16 7.36
C GLN A 48 -13.94 -2.12 5.84
N HIS A 49 -14.84 -1.47 5.11
CA HIS A 49 -14.75 -1.37 3.64
C HIS A 49 -13.50 -0.62 3.18
N LEU A 50 -13.18 0.53 3.78
CA LEU A 50 -11.97 1.28 3.44
C LEU A 50 -10.71 0.48 3.77
N PHE A 51 -10.72 -0.27 4.89
CA PHE A 51 -9.62 -1.14 5.28
C PHE A 51 -9.43 -2.34 4.35
N CYS A 52 -10.50 -2.95 3.84
CA CYS A 52 -10.42 -4.13 2.97
C CYS A 52 -10.30 -3.77 1.49
N CYS A 53 -10.99 -2.74 1.03
CA CYS A 53 -11.15 -2.43 -0.41
C CYS A 53 -10.38 -1.18 -0.86
N GLY A 54 -9.85 -0.38 0.08
CA GLY A 54 -9.09 0.82 -0.20
C GLY A 54 -9.96 2.03 -0.49
N ASN A 55 -9.37 3.05 -1.13
CA ASN A 55 -10.04 4.32 -1.35
C ASN A 55 -11.08 4.23 -2.48
N CYS A 56 -12.35 4.42 -2.11
CA CYS A 56 -13.48 4.50 -3.04
C CYS A 56 -14.28 5.81 -2.89
N LEU A 57 -13.76 6.77 -2.13
CA LEU A 57 -14.41 8.04 -1.81
C LEU A 57 -13.72 9.19 -2.52
N LEU A 58 -14.45 9.88 -3.39
CA LEU A 58 -13.89 10.93 -4.21
C LEU A 58 -13.60 12.19 -3.39
N HIS A 59 -12.33 12.55 -3.26
CA HIS A 59 -11.90 13.69 -2.45
C HIS A 59 -12.60 15.02 -2.81
N SER A 60 -12.69 15.29 -4.11
CA SER A 60 -13.33 16.52 -4.63
C SER A 60 -14.84 16.62 -4.37
N SER A 61 -15.50 15.54 -3.94
CA SER A 61 -16.93 15.53 -3.59
C SER A 61 -17.18 15.77 -2.11
N SER A 62 -16.13 15.87 -1.30
CA SER A 62 -16.24 15.91 0.15
C SER A 62 -16.59 17.30 0.69
N VAL A 63 -17.48 17.31 1.69
CA VAL A 63 -17.72 18.44 2.59
C VAL A 63 -17.46 17.95 4.00
N ILE A 64 -16.49 18.56 4.68
CA ILE A 64 -16.02 18.13 6.00
C ILE A 64 -16.48 19.13 7.05
N ARG A 65 -17.10 18.63 8.12
CA ARG A 65 -17.46 19.45 9.28
C ARG A 65 -16.19 19.90 10.00
N SER A 66 -16.05 21.21 10.22
CA SER A 66 -14.86 21.79 10.85
C SER A 66 -14.56 21.20 12.23
N SER A 67 -15.58 20.86 13.03
CA SER A 67 -15.39 20.24 14.34
C SER A 67 -14.84 18.80 14.25
N SER A 68 -15.15 18.05 13.20
CA SER A 68 -14.59 16.72 12.97
C SER A 68 -13.14 16.82 12.49
N LEU A 69 -12.85 17.73 11.56
CA LEU A 69 -11.47 17.96 11.09
C LEU A 69 -10.52 18.38 12.22
N LYS A 70 -11.00 19.13 13.21
CA LYS A 70 -10.21 19.56 14.38
C LYS A 70 -9.89 18.44 15.38
N GLN A 71 -10.55 17.28 15.27
CA GLN A 71 -10.31 16.13 16.16
C GLN A 71 -9.21 15.20 15.63
N VAL A 72 -8.78 15.38 14.38
CA VAL A 72 -7.78 14.53 13.73
C VAL A 72 -6.54 15.33 13.37
N ALA A 73 -5.46 14.66 12.96
CA ALA A 73 -4.21 15.33 12.58
C ALA A 73 -4.33 16.10 11.26
N GLY A 74 -5.35 15.80 10.45
CA GLY A 74 -5.53 16.39 9.13
C GLY A 74 -4.60 15.77 8.09
N TYR A 75 -4.30 16.51 7.02
CA TYR A 75 -3.39 16.04 5.98
C TYR A 75 -1.95 15.94 6.50
N ARG A 76 -1.36 14.75 6.35
CA ARG A 76 0.06 14.56 6.62
C ARG A 76 0.90 15.01 5.43
N ASN A 77 1.73 16.03 5.61
CA ASN A 77 2.59 16.57 4.54
C ASN A 77 3.59 15.56 3.95
N ALA A 78 3.84 14.44 4.64
CA ALA A 78 4.68 13.37 4.15
C ALA A 78 4.00 12.51 3.07
N PHE A 79 2.66 12.59 2.94
CA PHE A 79 1.89 11.75 2.03
C PHE A 79 1.63 12.51 0.73
N ARG A 80 1.95 11.87 -0.40
CA ARG A 80 1.77 12.41 -1.74
C ARG A 80 0.71 11.66 -2.54
N GLN A 81 0.55 10.36 -2.28
CA GLN A 81 -0.34 9.46 -3.02
C GLN A 81 -1.67 9.23 -2.31
N LEU A 82 -1.64 9.08 -0.98
CA LEU A 82 -2.80 8.75 -0.15
C LEU A 82 -3.20 9.87 0.84
N PRO A 83 -3.01 11.18 0.56
CA PRO A 83 -3.31 12.20 1.55
C PRO A 83 -4.81 12.28 1.90
N ASP A 84 -5.68 11.99 0.95
CA ASP A 84 -7.12 11.93 1.14
C ASP A 84 -7.54 10.64 1.86
N PHE A 85 -7.03 9.49 1.43
CA PHE A 85 -7.34 8.21 2.04
C PHE A 85 -6.90 8.15 3.51
N ASP A 86 -5.71 8.64 3.83
CA ASP A 86 -5.25 8.77 5.21
C ASP A 86 -6.18 9.65 6.05
N LEU A 87 -6.65 10.76 5.48
CA LEU A 87 -7.61 11.63 6.14
C LEU A 87 -8.95 10.91 6.39
N TRP A 88 -9.42 10.09 5.44
CA TRP A 88 -10.62 9.27 5.62
C TRP A 88 -10.45 8.25 6.74
N MET A 89 -9.33 7.55 6.79
CA MET A 89 -9.02 6.58 7.85
C MET A 89 -8.92 7.24 9.23
N GLN A 90 -8.49 8.51 9.32
CA GLN A 90 -8.53 9.28 10.55
C GLN A 90 -9.97 9.72 10.92
N LEU A 91 -10.71 10.31 9.97
CA LEU A 91 -12.04 10.91 10.24
C LEU A 91 -13.12 9.88 10.55
N ILE A 92 -13.06 8.69 9.93
CA ILE A 92 -14.05 7.64 10.17
C ILE A 92 -14.00 7.11 11.60
N GLN A 93 -12.87 7.26 12.29
CA GLN A 93 -12.72 6.85 13.69
C GLN A 93 -13.45 7.77 14.67
N VAL A 94 -13.67 9.04 14.28
CA VAL A 94 -14.26 10.06 15.17
C VAL A 94 -15.64 10.55 14.72
N SER A 95 -16.10 10.14 13.54
CA SER A 95 -17.39 10.56 12.99
C SER A 95 -17.91 9.65 11.88
N GLU A 96 -19.22 9.65 11.64
CA GLU A 96 -19.80 8.90 10.53
C GLU A 96 -19.62 9.62 9.19
N PHE A 97 -19.65 8.86 8.10
CA PHE A 97 -19.69 9.36 6.74
C PHE A 97 -21.08 9.21 6.14
N CYS A 98 -21.45 10.16 5.30
CA CYS A 98 -22.66 10.08 4.49
C CYS A 98 -22.31 10.22 3.01
N VAL A 99 -22.72 9.26 2.20
CA VAL A 99 -22.66 9.37 0.73
C VAL A 99 -24.05 9.73 0.19
N PHE A 100 -24.15 10.93 -0.35
CA PHE A 100 -25.36 11.43 -0.98
C PHE A 100 -25.50 10.84 -2.40
N PRO A 101 -26.66 10.27 -2.76
CA PRO A 101 -26.80 9.47 -3.98
C PRO A 101 -26.79 10.32 -5.26
N GLU A 102 -27.03 11.63 -5.18
CA GLU A 102 -27.04 12.50 -6.36
C GLU A 102 -25.63 12.78 -6.88
N LYS A 103 -25.52 12.87 -8.21
CA LYS A 103 -24.29 13.27 -8.90
C LYS A 103 -24.19 14.80 -8.91
N LEU A 104 -23.48 15.36 -7.94
CA LEU A 104 -23.38 16.82 -7.76
C LEU A 104 -22.10 17.43 -8.33
N LEU A 105 -21.21 16.61 -8.90
CA LEU A 105 -19.99 17.10 -9.55
C LEU A 105 -19.66 16.33 -10.84
N ARG A 106 -18.79 16.94 -11.64
CA ARG A 106 -18.16 16.30 -12.81
C ARG A 106 -16.67 16.12 -12.55
N TYR A 107 -16.22 14.88 -12.49
CA TYR A 107 -14.83 14.53 -12.29
C TYR A 107 -14.16 14.28 -13.64
N ARG A 108 -13.09 15.01 -13.94
CA ARG A 108 -12.38 14.86 -15.21
C ARG A 108 -11.36 13.74 -15.14
N TRP A 109 -11.47 12.78 -16.03
CA TRP A 109 -10.54 11.66 -16.16
C TRP A 109 -9.80 11.71 -17.50
N TYR A 110 -8.48 11.50 -17.45
CA TYR A 110 -7.63 11.41 -18.64
C TYR A 110 -6.43 10.50 -18.40
N THR A 111 -5.90 9.93 -19.49
CA THR A 111 -4.80 8.94 -19.54
C THR A 111 -3.42 9.50 -19.18
N GLN A 112 -3.33 10.72 -18.63
CA GLN A 112 -2.11 11.32 -18.07
C GLN A 112 -2.33 11.87 -16.65
N ASN A 113 -3.36 11.38 -15.95
CA ASN A 113 -3.63 11.76 -14.58
C ASN A 113 -2.44 11.49 -13.65
N THR A 114 -2.28 12.34 -12.62
CA THR A 114 -1.23 12.14 -11.60
C THR A 114 -1.37 10.82 -10.85
N SER A 115 -2.60 10.29 -10.79
CA SER A 115 -2.94 9.00 -10.19
C SER A 115 -2.66 7.80 -11.08
N ILE A 116 -2.06 7.97 -12.26
CA ILE A 116 -1.72 6.84 -13.13
C ILE A 116 -0.61 6.01 -12.49
N PRO A 117 -0.81 4.68 -12.36
CA PRO A 117 0.20 3.79 -11.82
C PRO A 117 1.51 3.93 -12.58
N ASN A 118 2.58 4.17 -11.84
CA ASN A 118 3.96 4.11 -12.32
C ASN A 118 4.82 3.57 -11.18
N SER A 119 5.98 3.01 -11.48
CA SER A 119 6.82 2.33 -10.47
C SER A 119 7.18 3.21 -9.28
N ILE A 120 7.60 4.45 -9.52
CA ILE A 120 7.89 5.43 -8.46
C ILE A 120 6.65 5.72 -7.62
N GLY A 121 5.50 5.85 -8.29
CA GLY A 121 4.22 6.09 -7.65
C GLY A 121 3.80 4.94 -6.76
N ALA A 122 3.94 3.70 -7.24
CA ALA A 122 3.64 2.48 -6.51
C ALA A 122 4.55 2.33 -5.27
N SER A 123 5.86 2.58 -5.38
CA SER A 123 6.76 2.56 -4.22
C SER A 123 6.37 3.59 -3.16
N ARG A 124 5.91 4.79 -3.56
CA ARG A 124 5.39 5.79 -2.60
C ARG A 124 4.09 5.32 -1.97
N THR A 125 3.16 4.80 -2.77
CA THR A 125 1.87 4.28 -2.27
C THR A 125 2.11 3.16 -1.25
N TYR A 126 3.06 2.27 -1.50
CA TYR A 126 3.47 1.23 -0.55
C TYR A 126 3.94 1.82 0.78
N GLN A 127 4.88 2.77 0.71
CA GLN A 127 5.42 3.41 1.91
C GLN A 127 4.33 4.14 2.70
N GLU A 128 3.43 4.86 2.01
CA GLU A 128 2.34 5.61 2.63
C GLU A 128 1.31 4.68 3.28
N TYR A 129 0.94 3.57 2.63
CA TYR A 129 0.09 2.54 3.23
C TYR A 129 0.73 1.94 4.48
N PHE A 130 2.01 1.58 4.43
CA PHE A 130 2.72 1.02 5.59
C PHE A 130 2.69 2.00 6.77
N GLN A 131 2.97 3.29 6.53
CA GLN A 131 2.91 4.32 7.57
C GLN A 131 1.48 4.53 8.10
N LEU A 132 0.47 4.47 7.23
CA LEU A 132 -0.94 4.55 7.62
C LEU A 132 -1.32 3.36 8.52
N TYR A 133 -1.01 2.13 8.10
CA TYR A 133 -1.38 0.92 8.82
C TYR A 133 -0.72 0.80 10.18
N LEU A 134 0.56 1.17 10.31
CA LEU A 134 1.24 1.21 11.61
C LEU A 134 0.55 2.13 12.63
N GLN A 135 -0.10 3.20 12.15
CA GLN A 135 -0.76 4.19 13.00
C GLN A 135 -2.26 3.93 13.16
N LEU A 136 -2.87 3.15 12.27
CA LEU A 136 -4.31 3.00 12.13
C LEU A 136 -4.97 2.63 13.45
N PHE A 137 -4.47 1.58 14.10
CA PHE A 137 -5.08 1.02 15.31
C PHE A 137 -4.59 1.65 16.61
N GLN A 138 -3.51 2.45 16.59
CA GLN A 138 -2.93 3.04 17.80
C GLN A 138 -3.88 3.98 18.55
N THR A 139 -4.82 4.60 17.81
CA THR A 139 -5.75 5.60 18.37
C THR A 139 -7.21 5.17 18.29
N MET A 140 -7.46 3.94 17.82
CA MET A 140 -8.81 3.44 17.59
C MET A 140 -9.47 3.00 18.89
N ASP A 141 -10.70 3.42 19.13
CA ASP A 141 -11.51 2.92 20.23
C ASP A 141 -11.77 1.42 20.07
N ALA A 142 -11.52 0.64 21.12
CA ALA A 142 -11.71 -0.81 21.13
C ALA A 142 -13.15 -1.20 20.77
N ALA A 143 -14.16 -0.44 21.21
CA ALA A 143 -15.54 -0.74 20.87
C ALA A 143 -15.83 -0.52 19.37
N LEU A 144 -15.26 0.52 18.75
CA LEU A 144 -15.35 0.72 17.31
C LEU A 144 -14.61 -0.38 16.55
N PHE A 145 -13.40 -0.73 16.99
CA PHE A 145 -12.60 -1.81 16.41
C PHE A 145 -13.38 -3.13 16.40
N CYS A 146 -13.94 -3.55 17.54
CA CYS A 146 -14.75 -4.77 17.59
C CYS A 146 -15.98 -4.69 16.67
N ARG A 147 -16.73 -3.57 16.68
CA ARG A 147 -17.90 -3.43 15.78
C ARG A 147 -17.53 -3.53 14.30
N ALA A 148 -16.37 -3.00 13.92
CA ALA A 148 -15.92 -2.97 12.53
C ALA A 148 -15.25 -4.27 12.08
N PHE A 149 -14.54 -4.97 12.97
CA PHE A 149 -13.62 -6.03 12.57
C PHE A 149 -13.83 -7.39 13.24
N SER A 150 -14.75 -7.53 14.22
CA SER A 150 -14.90 -8.82 14.93
C SER A 150 -15.20 -9.98 13.98
N SER A 151 -15.98 -9.74 12.91
CA SER A 151 -16.28 -10.76 11.89
C SER A 151 -15.04 -11.26 11.13
N LEU A 152 -13.93 -10.54 11.21
CA LEU A 152 -12.65 -10.86 10.57
C LEU A 152 -11.59 -11.33 11.58
N PHE A 153 -11.92 -11.42 12.87
CA PHE A 153 -10.99 -11.92 13.89
C PHE A 153 -10.69 -13.40 13.67
N ARG A 154 -9.43 -13.77 13.95
CA ARG A 154 -9.03 -15.18 14.00
C ARG A 154 -9.69 -15.88 15.19
N CYS A 155 -9.78 -15.19 16.33
CA CYS A 155 -10.52 -15.65 17.50
C CYS A 155 -11.73 -14.73 17.76
N GLN A 156 -12.93 -15.23 17.45
CA GLN A 156 -14.18 -14.46 17.51
C GLN A 156 -14.57 -13.97 18.93
N ASP A 157 -13.99 -14.56 19.97
CA ASP A 157 -14.23 -14.22 21.38
C ASP A 157 -13.18 -13.24 21.96
N SER A 158 -12.24 -12.75 21.14
CA SER A 158 -11.23 -11.76 21.53
C SER A 158 -11.85 -10.46 22.02
N SER A 159 -11.49 -10.04 23.24
CA SER A 159 -12.10 -8.87 23.89
C SER A 159 -11.17 -8.10 24.83
N THR A 160 -10.11 -8.74 25.33
CA THR A 160 -9.11 -8.07 26.19
C THR A 160 -8.14 -7.22 25.37
N PRO A 161 -7.49 -6.19 25.95
CA PRO A 161 -6.55 -5.35 25.20
C PRO A 161 -5.43 -6.11 24.49
N GLN A 162 -4.91 -7.17 25.11
CA GLN A 162 -3.87 -8.03 24.54
C GLN A 162 -4.39 -8.88 23.37
N GLU A 163 -5.59 -9.45 23.50
CA GLU A 163 -6.23 -10.19 22.40
C GLU A 163 -6.52 -9.26 21.22
N LEU A 164 -7.06 -8.07 21.48
CA LEU A 164 -7.32 -7.10 20.42
C LEU A 164 -6.03 -6.64 19.73
N ALA A 165 -4.91 -6.51 20.45
CA ALA A 165 -3.61 -6.23 19.83
C ALA A 165 -3.14 -7.37 18.92
N CYS A 166 -3.36 -8.64 19.30
CA CYS A 166 -3.10 -9.79 18.44
C CYS A 166 -4.00 -9.77 17.19
N GLU A 167 -5.31 -9.53 17.34
CA GLU A 167 -6.24 -9.41 16.20
C GLU A 167 -5.84 -8.28 15.25
N GLN A 168 -5.44 -7.11 15.79
CA GLN A 168 -4.94 -6.01 14.96
C GLN A 168 -3.74 -6.41 14.11
N ALA A 169 -2.79 -7.13 14.71
CA ALA A 169 -1.61 -7.60 14.01
C ALA A 169 -1.97 -8.61 12.90
N PHE A 170 -2.87 -9.55 13.19
CA PHE A 170 -3.34 -10.52 12.20
C PHE A 170 -4.20 -9.91 11.11
N LEU A 171 -5.07 -8.95 11.43
CA LEU A 171 -5.82 -8.21 10.43
C LEU A 171 -4.88 -7.51 9.45
N LEU A 172 -3.83 -6.83 9.91
CA LEU A 172 -2.85 -6.23 9.01
C LEU A 172 -2.09 -7.28 8.20
N LEU A 173 -1.76 -8.43 8.82
CA LEU A 173 -1.05 -9.52 8.17
C LEU A 173 -1.87 -10.16 7.03
N ASP A 174 -3.17 -10.36 7.27
CA ASP A 174 -4.06 -11.15 6.39
C ASP A 174 -4.88 -10.27 5.45
N HIS A 175 -5.21 -9.06 5.87
CA HIS A 175 -6.25 -8.22 5.26
C HIS A 175 -5.79 -6.77 5.22
N SER A 176 -5.14 -6.36 4.13
CA SER A 176 -4.90 -4.93 3.89
C SER A 176 -5.47 -4.49 2.55
N ALA A 177 -5.92 -3.25 2.51
CA ALA A 177 -6.59 -2.69 1.36
C ALA A 177 -5.66 -2.55 0.14
N GLY A 178 -6.22 -2.90 -1.02
CA GLY A 178 -5.77 -2.39 -2.31
C GLY A 178 -4.70 -3.22 -3.01
N GLU A 179 -4.06 -2.59 -4.00
CA GLU A 179 -3.09 -3.20 -4.94
C GLU A 179 -1.74 -3.61 -4.33
N LEU A 180 -1.56 -3.46 -3.00
CA LEU A 180 -0.27 -3.56 -2.31
C LEU A 180 -0.40 -4.27 -0.94
N PRO A 181 -0.79 -5.56 -0.90
CA PRO A 181 -1.01 -6.31 0.34
C PRO A 181 0.23 -6.38 1.25
N GLU A 182 1.42 -6.18 0.68
CA GLU A 182 2.69 -6.33 1.39
C GLU A 182 2.94 -5.18 2.38
N ALA A 183 2.28 -4.03 2.20
CA ALA A 183 2.38 -2.91 3.13
C ALA A 183 1.67 -3.23 4.44
N GLY A 184 0.50 -3.89 4.35
CA GLY A 184 -0.19 -4.44 5.51
C GLY A 184 0.59 -5.58 6.14
N LYS A 185 1.06 -6.54 5.33
CA LYS A 185 1.85 -7.68 5.83
C LYS A 185 3.05 -7.22 6.64
N LEU A 186 3.80 -6.23 6.16
CA LEU A 186 4.93 -5.67 6.90
C LEU A 186 4.49 -4.98 8.20
N ALA A 187 3.38 -4.23 8.18
CA ALA A 187 2.85 -3.59 9.38
C ALA A 187 2.39 -4.63 10.41
N GLY A 188 1.68 -5.67 9.99
CA GLY A 188 1.25 -6.79 10.83
C GLY A 188 2.43 -7.55 11.42
N LEU A 189 3.46 -7.84 10.62
CA LEU A 189 4.70 -8.46 11.10
C LEU A 189 5.40 -7.57 12.13
N THR A 190 5.48 -6.26 11.88
CA THR A 190 6.06 -5.31 12.84
C THR A 190 5.35 -5.37 14.19
N LEU A 191 4.00 -5.41 14.19
CA LEU A 191 3.23 -5.56 15.42
C LEU A 191 3.45 -6.93 16.08
N LEU A 192 3.50 -8.02 15.30
CA LEU A 192 3.80 -9.36 15.83
C LEU A 192 5.20 -9.44 16.44
N THR A 193 6.20 -8.75 15.88
CA THR A 193 7.55 -8.65 16.45
C THR A 193 7.47 -8.12 17.87
N ASP A 194 6.74 -7.03 18.09
CA ASP A 194 6.59 -6.43 19.42
C ASP A 194 5.85 -7.39 20.37
N LEU A 195 4.74 -7.99 19.91
CA LEU A 195 3.92 -8.90 20.72
C LEU A 195 4.67 -10.18 21.15
N ILE A 196 5.51 -10.77 20.31
CA ILE A 196 6.29 -11.98 20.66
C ILE A 196 7.38 -11.68 21.70
N ASN A 197 7.87 -10.46 21.74
CA ASN A 197 8.91 -10.04 22.68
C ASN A 197 8.37 -9.74 24.09
N HIS A 198 7.05 -9.73 24.28
CA HIS A 198 6.40 -9.61 25.58
C HIS A 198 5.84 -10.96 26.06
N GLU A 199 6.09 -11.32 27.32
CA GLU A 199 5.80 -12.67 27.83
C GLU A 199 4.30 -12.99 27.86
N ASP A 200 3.46 -12.02 28.23
CA ASP A 200 2.01 -12.17 28.33
C ASP A 200 1.37 -12.35 26.95
N THR A 201 1.71 -11.50 25.98
CA THR A 201 1.20 -11.60 24.61
C THR A 201 1.79 -12.79 23.85
N ARG A 202 3.05 -13.19 24.12
CA ARG A 202 3.62 -14.42 23.53
C ARG A 202 2.87 -15.67 24.01
N LYS A 203 2.59 -15.79 25.32
CA LYS A 203 1.79 -16.89 25.85
C LYS A 203 0.39 -16.92 25.23
N LEU A 204 -0.24 -15.75 25.10
CA LEU A 204 -1.53 -15.62 24.45
C LEU A 204 -1.51 -16.09 22.98
N LEU A 205 -0.50 -15.68 22.21
CA LEU A 205 -0.30 -16.13 20.83
C LEU A 205 -0.15 -17.66 20.74
N GLU A 206 0.63 -18.27 21.62
CA GLU A 206 0.86 -19.72 21.64
C GLU A 206 -0.40 -20.50 22.08
N GLU A 207 -1.06 -20.07 23.16
CA GLU A 207 -2.15 -20.82 23.79
C GLU A 207 -3.50 -20.62 23.08
N LYS A 208 -3.84 -19.38 22.69
CA LYS A 208 -5.14 -19.04 22.10
C LYS A 208 -5.10 -19.01 20.57
N TYR A 209 -4.06 -18.41 19.99
CA TYR A 209 -3.94 -18.26 18.53
C TYR A 209 -3.21 -19.42 17.85
N HIS A 210 -2.63 -20.33 18.64
CA HIS A 210 -1.78 -21.42 18.14
C HIS A 210 -0.67 -20.94 17.20
N PHE A 211 -0.14 -19.75 17.51
CA PHE A 211 0.89 -19.08 16.73
C PHE A 211 2.16 -18.96 17.57
N THR A 212 3.19 -19.70 17.18
CA THR A 212 4.44 -19.81 17.92
C THR A 212 5.51 -18.87 17.38
N THR A 213 6.60 -18.72 18.15
CA THR A 213 7.80 -18.02 17.65
C THR A 213 8.36 -18.66 16.37
N PHE A 214 8.18 -19.98 16.17
CA PHE A 214 8.63 -20.65 14.94
C PHE A 214 7.76 -20.31 13.73
N ASP A 215 6.45 -20.17 13.92
CA ASP A 215 5.54 -19.73 12.86
C ASP A 215 5.88 -18.30 12.42
N TYR A 216 6.20 -17.43 13.38
CA TYR A 216 6.70 -16.09 13.08
C TYR A 216 8.03 -16.09 12.30
N ILE A 217 9.02 -16.88 12.72
CA ILE A 217 10.30 -17.00 11.99
C ILE A 217 10.09 -17.54 10.58
N ALA A 218 9.14 -18.46 10.40
CA ALA A 218 8.77 -18.97 9.08
C ALA A 218 8.16 -17.87 8.21
N LEU A 219 7.30 -17.01 8.77
CA LEU A 219 6.75 -15.85 8.07
C LEU A 219 7.82 -14.80 7.73
N GLU A 220 8.80 -14.54 8.61
CA GLU A 220 9.92 -13.63 8.31
C GLU A 220 10.82 -14.15 7.18
N SER A 221 10.87 -15.47 7.00
CA SER A 221 11.67 -16.12 5.96
C SER A 221 11.06 -15.96 4.56
N ASP A 222 9.78 -15.57 4.49
CA ASP A 222 9.08 -15.29 3.24
C ASP A 222 9.34 -13.83 2.79
N PRO A 223 9.90 -13.60 1.59
CA PRO A 223 10.18 -12.24 1.11
C PRO A 223 8.90 -11.40 1.01
N ILE A 224 8.78 -10.41 1.91
CA ILE A 224 7.67 -9.44 1.94
C ILE A 224 7.77 -8.46 0.77
N PHE A 225 9.00 -8.06 0.44
CA PHE A 225 9.27 -7.16 -0.67
C PHE A 225 9.64 -8.00 -1.90
N TYR A 226 9.27 -7.55 -3.10
CA TYR A 226 9.56 -8.23 -4.38
C TYR A 226 8.73 -9.51 -4.61
N SER A 227 7.57 -9.68 -3.98
CA SER A 227 6.60 -10.74 -4.30
C SER A 227 5.51 -10.26 -5.28
N THR A 228 5.25 -8.94 -5.37
CA THR A 228 4.35 -8.36 -6.38
C THR A 228 5.00 -8.21 -7.76
N PRO A 229 4.26 -8.52 -8.85
CA PRO A 229 4.59 -8.23 -10.25
C PRO A 229 5.17 -6.83 -10.54
N LEU A 230 4.77 -5.82 -9.75
CA LEU A 230 5.12 -4.41 -9.98
C LEU A 230 6.60 -4.09 -9.71
N HIS A 231 7.32 -4.94 -8.97
CA HIS A 231 8.70 -4.70 -8.55
C HIS A 231 9.76 -5.39 -9.42
N TYR A 232 9.36 -6.18 -10.41
CA TYR A 232 10.28 -6.81 -11.34
C TYR A 232 10.22 -6.15 -12.72
N PRO A 233 11.26 -5.39 -13.12
CA PRO A 233 11.44 -5.00 -14.52
C PRO A 233 11.70 -6.22 -15.43
N ASP A 234 12.16 -7.34 -14.86
CA ASP A 234 12.65 -8.53 -15.57
C ASP A 234 11.88 -9.83 -15.26
N ALA A 235 10.85 -9.81 -14.40
CA ALA A 235 9.93 -10.94 -14.32
C ALA A 235 9.12 -10.88 -15.60
N LYS A 236 9.20 -11.97 -16.35
CA LYS A 236 8.48 -12.22 -17.60
C LYS A 236 6.97 -12.35 -17.38
N LEU A 237 6.38 -11.52 -16.54
CA LEU A 237 4.98 -11.15 -16.71
C LEU A 237 4.92 -10.40 -18.03
N VAL A 238 4.16 -10.89 -18.99
CA VAL A 238 3.99 -10.21 -20.27
C VAL A 238 3.04 -9.04 -20.01
N PRO A 239 3.49 -7.80 -19.75
CA PRO A 239 2.60 -6.75 -19.23
C PRO A 239 1.68 -6.19 -20.33
N ASN A 240 1.70 -6.78 -21.52
CA ASN A 240 1.11 -6.23 -22.74
C ASN A 240 0.46 -7.27 -23.66
N GLN A 241 0.29 -8.54 -23.23
CA GLN A 241 -0.58 -9.44 -23.99
C GLN A 241 -2.00 -9.35 -23.42
N LEU A 242 -2.79 -8.43 -24.01
CA LEU A 242 -4.24 -8.41 -23.90
C LEU A 242 -4.78 -9.78 -24.35
N PHE A 243 -5.02 -10.65 -23.39
CA PHE A 243 -5.92 -11.76 -23.62
C PHE A 243 -7.29 -11.35 -23.09
N ALA A 244 -8.32 -11.45 -23.92
CA ALA A 244 -9.68 -11.53 -23.41
C ALA A 244 -9.74 -12.82 -22.58
N ARG A 245 -10.06 -12.69 -21.30
CA ARG A 245 -10.15 -13.81 -20.35
C ARG A 245 -11.53 -13.85 -19.75
N GLU A 246 -11.98 -15.04 -19.39
CA GLU A 246 -13.28 -15.26 -18.79
C GLU A 246 -13.09 -15.60 -17.31
N ALA A 247 -13.79 -14.86 -16.46
CA ALA A 247 -14.04 -15.25 -15.09
C ALA A 247 -15.43 -15.88 -15.02
N THR A 248 -15.53 -17.01 -14.34
CA THR A 248 -16.73 -17.85 -14.37
C THR A 248 -17.24 -18.08 -12.97
N LEU A 249 -18.48 -17.67 -12.71
CA LEU A 249 -19.19 -17.99 -11.47
C LEU A 249 -20.08 -19.21 -11.72
N TYR A 250 -19.73 -20.30 -11.06
CA TYR A 250 -20.50 -21.53 -11.02
C TYR A 250 -21.49 -21.49 -9.87
N TYR A 251 -22.70 -21.96 -10.13
CA TYR A 251 -23.74 -22.06 -9.13
C TYR A 251 -24.55 -23.34 -9.27
N ASN A 252 -25.08 -23.83 -8.15
CA ASN A 252 -26.06 -24.91 -8.14
C ASN A 252 -27.12 -24.72 -7.05
N THR A 253 -28.35 -25.17 -7.34
CA THR A 253 -29.48 -25.25 -6.41
C THR A 253 -29.49 -26.56 -5.62
N GLU A 254 -28.71 -27.55 -6.03
CA GLU A 254 -28.54 -28.83 -5.33
C GLU A 254 -27.26 -28.83 -4.48
N ALA A 255 -27.19 -29.72 -3.50
CA ALA A 255 -26.07 -29.83 -2.56
C ALA A 255 -24.81 -30.53 -3.13
N GLU A 256 -24.85 -30.94 -4.41
CA GLU A 256 -23.73 -31.56 -5.13
C GLU A 256 -23.57 -30.89 -6.51
N LEU A 257 -22.34 -30.79 -7.03
CA LEU A 257 -22.03 -30.24 -8.36
C LEU A 257 -22.35 -31.26 -9.47
N THR A 258 -23.63 -31.62 -9.62
CA THR A 258 -24.13 -32.61 -10.59
C THR A 258 -24.47 -32.00 -11.96
N GLN A 259 -24.91 -30.73 -11.98
CA GLN A 259 -25.19 -29.93 -13.17
C GLN A 259 -24.77 -28.48 -12.93
N GLU A 260 -23.54 -28.16 -13.33
CA GLU A 260 -22.97 -26.82 -13.19
C GLU A 260 -23.70 -25.81 -14.09
N LYS A 261 -24.28 -24.77 -13.47
CA LYS A 261 -24.78 -23.59 -14.18
C LYS A 261 -23.76 -22.47 -14.04
N ILE A 262 -23.53 -21.73 -15.12
CA ILE A 262 -22.42 -20.78 -15.23
C ILE A 262 -22.89 -19.37 -15.56
N LEU A 263 -22.21 -18.38 -14.98
CA LEU A 263 -22.27 -16.99 -15.38
C LEU A 263 -20.84 -16.53 -15.70
N THR A 264 -20.61 -16.02 -16.89
CA THR A 264 -19.27 -15.58 -17.33
C THR A 264 -19.21 -14.07 -17.48
N GLN A 265 -18.06 -13.49 -17.16
CA GLN A 265 -17.76 -12.09 -17.43
C GLN A 265 -16.36 -11.98 -18.04
N SER A 266 -16.28 -11.42 -19.24
CA SER A 266 -15.00 -11.19 -19.91
C SER A 266 -14.28 -9.97 -19.30
N TYR A 267 -12.98 -10.09 -19.09
CA TYR A 267 -12.15 -9.03 -18.54
C TYR A 267 -10.71 -9.11 -19.04
N SER A 268 -9.89 -8.12 -18.68
CA SER A 268 -8.45 -8.12 -18.94
C SER A 268 -7.68 -8.25 -17.62
N ALA A 269 -6.97 -9.36 -17.45
CA ALA A 269 -6.09 -9.60 -16.32
C ALA A 269 -4.83 -8.72 -16.44
N THR A 270 -4.92 -7.49 -15.94
CA THR A 270 -3.90 -6.43 -16.10
C THR A 270 -3.01 -6.26 -14.86
N GLY A 271 -3.17 -7.12 -13.86
CA GLY A 271 -2.50 -6.96 -12.56
C GLY A 271 -3.12 -5.85 -11.67
N LYS A 272 -4.21 -5.22 -12.10
CA LYS A 272 -5.05 -4.31 -11.31
C LYS A 272 -6.20 -5.05 -10.62
N LEU A 273 -6.87 -4.37 -9.68
CA LEU A 273 -8.14 -4.85 -9.15
C LEU A 273 -9.24 -4.85 -10.22
N ILE A 274 -9.91 -5.99 -10.37
CA ILE A 274 -11.06 -6.19 -11.24
C ILE A 274 -12.29 -6.42 -10.38
N HIS A 275 -13.39 -5.80 -10.78
CA HIS A 275 -14.67 -5.90 -10.09
C HIS A 275 -15.65 -6.66 -10.98
N PHE A 276 -16.21 -7.73 -10.43
CA PHE A 276 -17.22 -8.57 -11.06
C PHE A 276 -18.55 -8.41 -10.35
N THR A 277 -19.65 -8.47 -11.11
CA THR A 277 -21.00 -8.44 -10.56
C THR A 277 -21.86 -9.47 -11.28
N PHE A 278 -22.31 -10.47 -10.54
CA PHE A 278 -23.13 -11.56 -11.05
C PHE A 278 -24.53 -11.49 -10.44
N SER A 279 -25.55 -11.52 -11.29
CA SER A 279 -26.95 -11.63 -10.85
C SER A 279 -27.39 -13.09 -10.91
N LEU A 280 -27.66 -13.68 -9.75
CA LEU A 280 -28.07 -15.07 -9.65
C LEU A 280 -29.50 -15.23 -10.21
N PRO A 281 -29.71 -16.11 -11.22
CA PRO A 281 -31.00 -16.21 -11.91
C PRO A 281 -32.03 -17.05 -11.15
N GLU A 282 -31.59 -17.85 -10.18
CA GLU A 282 -32.41 -18.79 -9.43
C GLU A 282 -32.48 -18.45 -7.96
N LYS A 283 -33.54 -18.97 -7.32
CA LYS A 283 -33.69 -18.88 -5.87
C LYS A 283 -33.10 -20.12 -5.22
N ASP A 284 -32.61 -19.95 -4.00
CA ASP A 284 -32.12 -21.03 -3.12
C ASP A 284 -30.87 -21.75 -3.68
N ILE A 285 -29.89 -20.98 -4.14
CA ILE A 285 -28.56 -21.48 -4.54
C ILE A 285 -27.81 -21.96 -3.31
N GLN A 286 -27.30 -23.18 -3.37
CA GLN A 286 -26.60 -23.86 -2.26
C GLN A 286 -25.08 -23.89 -2.45
N ILE A 287 -24.60 -23.82 -3.70
CA ILE A 287 -23.17 -23.85 -4.03
C ILE A 287 -22.82 -22.63 -4.87
N LEU A 288 -21.73 -21.96 -4.50
CA LEU A 288 -21.05 -20.98 -5.33
C LEU A 288 -19.56 -21.32 -5.42
N ARG A 289 -19.04 -21.30 -6.65
CA ARG A 289 -17.61 -21.42 -6.93
C ARG A 289 -17.24 -20.37 -7.96
N PHE A 290 -16.15 -19.67 -7.73
CA PHE A 290 -15.65 -18.65 -8.62
C PHE A 290 -14.31 -19.10 -9.20
N ASP A 291 -14.25 -19.15 -10.52
CA ASP A 291 -13.07 -19.52 -11.27
C ASP A 291 -12.52 -18.23 -11.88
N PRO A 292 -11.44 -17.67 -11.30
CA PRO A 292 -11.03 -16.32 -11.60
C PRO A 292 -10.40 -16.19 -12.99
N LEU A 293 -9.86 -17.27 -13.55
CA LEU A 293 -9.20 -17.28 -14.85
C LEU A 293 -9.27 -18.66 -15.51
N GLU A 294 -10.33 -18.88 -16.29
CA GLU A 294 -10.60 -20.20 -16.87
C GLU A 294 -9.50 -20.66 -17.86
N GLY A 295 -9.01 -21.88 -17.68
CA GLY A 295 -8.03 -22.51 -18.58
C GLY A 295 -6.59 -22.04 -18.44
N HIS A 296 -6.26 -21.24 -17.40
CA HIS A 296 -4.93 -20.66 -17.26
C HIS A 296 -4.45 -20.56 -15.80
N PRO A 297 -3.14 -20.78 -15.56
CA PRO A 297 -2.56 -20.59 -14.25
C PRO A 297 -2.52 -19.10 -13.90
N CYS A 298 -2.74 -18.79 -12.62
CA CYS A 298 -2.82 -17.41 -12.15
C CYS A 298 -2.40 -17.27 -10.70
N MET A 299 -1.98 -16.06 -10.33
CA MET A 299 -1.87 -15.62 -8.95
C MET A 299 -3.03 -14.69 -8.65
N VAL A 300 -3.78 -15.01 -7.61
CA VAL A 300 -4.76 -14.12 -6.98
C VAL A 300 -4.13 -13.52 -5.73
N TRP A 301 -3.73 -12.26 -5.81
CA TRP A 301 -3.07 -11.55 -4.70
C TRP A 301 -4.05 -10.76 -3.83
N PHE A 302 -5.30 -10.60 -4.28
CA PHE A 302 -6.38 -10.00 -3.50
C PHE A 302 -7.72 -10.64 -3.87
N PHE A 303 -8.53 -10.98 -2.87
CA PHE A 303 -9.87 -11.53 -3.07
C PHE A 303 -10.84 -11.00 -2.02
N TYR A 304 -11.93 -10.38 -2.46
CA TYR A 304 -13.02 -9.97 -1.60
C TYR A 304 -14.35 -10.22 -2.30
N ALA A 305 -15.24 -10.98 -1.67
CA ALA A 305 -16.57 -11.27 -2.20
C ALA A 305 -17.66 -10.72 -1.27
N GLN A 306 -18.79 -10.34 -1.85
CA GLN A 306 -20.00 -10.01 -1.12
C GLN A 306 -21.21 -10.65 -1.79
N LEU A 307 -22.19 -11.02 -0.99
CA LEU A 307 -23.51 -11.45 -1.42
C LEU A 307 -24.54 -10.48 -0.85
N ASN A 308 -25.31 -9.82 -1.70
CA ASN A 308 -26.29 -8.81 -1.32
C ASN A 308 -25.69 -7.72 -0.38
N GLY A 309 -24.42 -7.37 -0.60
CA GLY A 309 -23.68 -6.39 0.20
C GLY A 309 -23.11 -6.90 1.52
N GLN A 310 -23.33 -8.18 1.88
CA GLN A 310 -22.70 -8.81 3.04
C GLN A 310 -21.43 -9.55 2.64
N PRO A 311 -20.31 -9.43 3.39
CA PRO A 311 -19.07 -10.14 3.08
C PRO A 311 -19.27 -11.65 2.97
N LEU A 312 -18.59 -12.27 1.99
CA LEU A 312 -18.57 -13.71 1.76
C LEU A 312 -17.11 -14.18 1.73
N HIS A 313 -16.81 -15.21 2.51
CA HIS A 313 -15.46 -15.79 2.56
C HIS A 313 -15.17 -16.61 1.31
N GLY A 314 -13.92 -16.63 0.86
CA GLY A 314 -13.46 -17.45 -0.26
C GLY A 314 -12.40 -18.45 0.17
N GLU A 315 -12.58 -19.70 -0.26
CA GLU A 315 -11.69 -20.82 0.05
C GLU A 315 -11.05 -21.33 -1.26
N PRO A 316 -9.75 -21.09 -1.50
CA PRO A 316 -9.09 -21.54 -2.72
C PRO A 316 -8.91 -23.06 -2.71
N ILE A 317 -9.20 -23.73 -3.82
CA ILE A 317 -8.94 -25.15 -4.01
C ILE A 317 -7.62 -25.32 -4.75
N GLY A 318 -6.68 -26.05 -4.15
CA GLY A 318 -5.44 -26.44 -4.83
C GLY A 318 -4.43 -25.30 -5.06
N ALA A 319 -4.63 -24.13 -4.44
CA ALA A 319 -3.66 -23.04 -4.47
C ALA A 319 -2.52 -23.26 -3.48
N THR A 320 -1.32 -22.79 -3.84
CA THR A 320 -0.24 -22.57 -2.89
C THR A 320 -0.30 -21.15 -2.34
N LEU A 321 0.07 -20.98 -1.07
CA LEU A 321 0.07 -19.69 -0.37
C LEU A 321 1.48 -19.08 -0.44
N GLU A 322 1.71 -18.23 -1.44
CA GLU A 322 2.95 -17.46 -1.63
C GLU A 322 2.58 -16.02 -2.04
N GLY A 323 2.49 -15.11 -1.06
CA GLY A 323 2.08 -13.72 -1.30
C GLY A 323 0.64 -13.51 -1.80
N GLY A 324 -0.15 -14.59 -1.86
CA GLY A 324 -1.50 -14.68 -2.41
C GLY A 324 -1.88 -16.14 -2.66
N TRP A 325 -2.97 -16.40 -3.38
CA TRP A 325 -3.34 -17.73 -3.87
C TRP A 325 -2.72 -17.95 -5.25
N SER A 326 -1.66 -18.75 -5.32
CA SER A 326 -1.04 -19.16 -6.57
C SER A 326 -1.67 -20.46 -7.06
N PHE A 327 -2.27 -20.42 -8.24
CA PHE A 327 -2.87 -21.56 -8.92
C PHE A 327 -1.97 -21.97 -10.09
N PRO A 328 -1.10 -22.97 -9.91
CA PRO A 328 -0.16 -23.41 -10.95
C PRO A 328 -0.82 -24.27 -12.04
N GLY A 329 -2.03 -24.77 -11.79
CA GLY A 329 -2.82 -25.53 -12.77
C GLY A 329 -3.69 -24.62 -13.64
N ASP A 330 -4.21 -25.17 -14.73
CA ASP A 330 -5.05 -24.44 -15.69
C ASP A 330 -6.51 -24.23 -15.21
N ASP A 331 -6.84 -24.61 -13.98
CA ASP A 331 -8.20 -24.56 -13.44
C ASP A 331 -8.23 -23.97 -12.02
N PRO A 332 -8.01 -22.65 -11.88
CA PRO A 332 -8.07 -21.97 -10.59
C PRO A 332 -9.51 -21.97 -10.08
N GLN A 333 -9.73 -22.40 -8.84
CA GLN A 333 -11.05 -22.50 -8.25
C GLN A 333 -11.08 -21.91 -6.84
N ILE A 334 -12.08 -21.07 -6.58
CA ILE A 334 -12.32 -20.47 -5.25
C ILE A 334 -13.75 -20.81 -4.84
N MET A 335 -13.91 -21.63 -3.80
CA MET A 335 -15.21 -21.93 -3.23
C MET A 335 -15.71 -20.74 -2.42
N LEU A 336 -17.01 -20.48 -2.51
CA LEU A 336 -17.69 -19.44 -1.75
C LEU A 336 -18.72 -20.11 -0.85
N PRO A 337 -18.31 -20.62 0.33
CA PRO A 337 -19.20 -21.36 1.23
C PRO A 337 -20.39 -20.52 1.65
N LEU A 338 -21.58 -21.09 1.50
CA LEU A 338 -22.85 -20.45 1.82
C LEU A 338 -23.41 -21.00 3.13
N PRO A 339 -23.76 -20.14 4.11
CA PRO A 339 -24.31 -20.60 5.39
C PRO A 339 -25.75 -21.12 5.29
N GLN A 340 -26.47 -20.71 4.25
CA GLN A 340 -27.83 -21.12 3.92
C GLN A 340 -28.06 -20.92 2.41
N PRO A 341 -29.12 -21.48 1.82
CA PRO A 341 -29.46 -21.21 0.42
C PRO A 341 -29.72 -19.72 0.16
N VAL A 342 -29.24 -19.20 -0.96
CA VAL A 342 -29.24 -17.76 -1.26
C VAL A 342 -29.84 -17.40 -2.60
N SER A 343 -30.18 -16.13 -2.77
CA SER A 343 -30.55 -15.51 -4.05
C SER A 343 -30.06 -14.07 -4.06
N GLY A 344 -29.92 -13.46 -5.25
CA GLY A 344 -29.59 -12.05 -5.39
C GLY A 344 -28.28 -11.81 -6.15
N THR A 345 -27.48 -10.85 -5.70
CA THR A 345 -26.30 -10.38 -6.45
C THR A 345 -25.03 -10.70 -5.69
N VAL A 346 -24.07 -11.31 -6.41
CA VAL A 346 -22.72 -11.56 -5.92
C VAL A 346 -21.79 -10.54 -6.55
N THR A 347 -20.99 -9.85 -5.73
CA THR A 347 -19.95 -8.93 -6.18
C THR A 347 -18.59 -9.45 -5.73
N ILE A 348 -17.62 -9.49 -6.63
CA ILE A 348 -16.26 -9.98 -6.35
C ILE A 348 -15.26 -8.92 -6.78
N THR A 349 -14.35 -8.55 -5.89
CA THR A 349 -13.18 -7.72 -6.17
C THR A 349 -11.94 -8.58 -6.12
N LEU A 350 -11.18 -8.61 -7.21
CA LEU A 350 -10.12 -9.56 -7.45
C LEU A 350 -8.86 -8.84 -7.95
N GLY A 351 -7.74 -9.06 -7.27
CA GLY A 351 -6.42 -8.77 -7.81
C GLY A 351 -5.83 -10.03 -8.44
N ILE A 352 -5.64 -10.04 -9.76
CA ILE A 352 -5.17 -11.23 -10.49
C ILE A 352 -4.07 -10.92 -11.51
N ALA A 353 -3.07 -11.80 -11.57
CA ALA A 353 -2.04 -11.81 -12.58
C ALA A 353 -1.92 -13.23 -13.19
N PRO A 354 -1.92 -13.38 -14.53
CA PRO A 354 -1.63 -14.66 -15.17
C PRO A 354 -0.18 -15.08 -14.87
N LEU A 355 0.05 -16.39 -14.69
CA LEU A 355 1.39 -16.96 -14.61
C LEU A 355 1.86 -17.39 -16.01
N ASP A 356 3.14 -17.16 -16.34
CA ASP A 356 3.68 -17.59 -17.64
C ASP A 356 3.89 -19.12 -17.63
N GLN A 357 3.32 -19.84 -18.60
CA GLN A 357 3.33 -21.31 -18.67
C GLN A 357 4.74 -21.92 -18.84
N THR A 358 5.80 -21.12 -18.94
CA THR A 358 7.18 -21.63 -18.85
C THR A 358 7.50 -22.30 -17.52
N GLU A 359 6.77 -22.04 -16.44
CA GLU A 359 6.99 -22.70 -15.15
C GLU A 359 6.22 -24.03 -14.99
N ALA A 360 5.09 -24.22 -15.67
CA ALA A 360 4.26 -25.42 -15.52
C ALA A 360 4.94 -26.71 -16.02
N ASN A 361 5.93 -26.60 -16.91
CA ASN A 361 6.73 -27.75 -17.39
C ASN A 361 7.99 -28.03 -16.56
N LEU A 362 8.27 -27.30 -15.48
CA LEU A 362 9.47 -27.52 -14.66
C LEU A 362 9.24 -28.48 -13.48
N ASN A 363 7.98 -28.74 -13.12
CA ASN A 363 7.64 -29.51 -11.93
C ASN A 363 7.57 -31.04 -12.12
N GLN A 364 8.02 -31.58 -13.26
CA GLN A 364 8.14 -33.04 -13.43
C GLN A 364 9.53 -33.59 -13.73
N GLU A 365 10.56 -32.78 -14.02
CA GLU A 365 11.90 -33.35 -14.25
C GLU A 365 13.11 -32.53 -13.75
N ASN A 366 12.91 -31.39 -13.07
CA ASN A 366 14.04 -30.52 -12.78
C ASN A 366 14.26 -30.28 -11.28
N GLN A 367 15.12 -31.11 -10.70
CA GLN A 367 16.20 -30.60 -9.85
C GLN A 367 17.00 -29.56 -10.67
N VAL A 368 16.48 -28.34 -10.86
CA VAL A 368 17.25 -27.24 -11.44
C VAL A 368 17.69 -26.36 -10.30
N SER A 369 18.84 -26.75 -9.77
CA SER A 369 19.88 -25.76 -9.50
C SER A 369 19.96 -24.79 -10.68
N VAL A 370 19.49 -23.55 -10.51
CA VAL A 370 20.25 -22.41 -11.04
C VAL A 370 21.67 -22.73 -10.63
N SER A 371 22.56 -23.00 -11.59
CA SER A 371 23.84 -23.62 -11.28
C SER A 371 24.45 -22.81 -10.13
N ARG A 372 24.73 -23.45 -8.99
CA ARG A 372 25.27 -22.76 -7.81
C ARG A 372 26.46 -21.86 -8.19
N VAL A 373 27.12 -22.20 -9.29
CA VAL A 373 28.13 -21.46 -10.03
C VAL A 373 27.63 -20.10 -10.56
N GLU A 374 26.52 -19.99 -11.29
CA GLU A 374 26.00 -18.70 -11.81
C GLU A 374 25.56 -17.74 -10.69
N TYR A 375 24.89 -18.26 -9.66
CA TYR A 375 24.52 -17.48 -8.48
C TYR A 375 25.77 -17.00 -7.71
N LEU A 376 26.75 -17.89 -7.48
CA LEU A 376 28.03 -17.47 -6.88
C LEU A 376 28.78 -16.47 -7.75
N ASN A 377 28.77 -16.64 -9.07
CA ASN A 377 29.47 -15.74 -9.99
C ASN A 377 28.84 -14.34 -9.97
N MET A 378 27.51 -14.25 -9.90
CA MET A 378 26.79 -12.99 -9.78
C MET A 378 27.03 -12.34 -8.41
N GLN A 379 27.00 -13.12 -7.31
CA GLN A 379 27.34 -12.61 -5.98
C GLN A 379 28.80 -12.11 -5.91
N ASN A 380 29.74 -12.82 -6.52
CA ASN A 380 31.15 -12.43 -6.56
C ASN A 380 31.35 -11.18 -7.44
N ALA A 381 30.70 -11.09 -8.60
CA ALA A 381 30.75 -9.90 -9.45
C ALA A 381 30.17 -8.66 -8.74
N LEU A 382 29.08 -8.82 -8.00
CA LEU A 382 28.49 -7.73 -7.21
C LEU A 382 29.42 -7.30 -6.07
N LYS A 383 30.07 -8.28 -5.41
CA LYS A 383 31.04 -8.03 -4.34
C LYS A 383 32.30 -7.32 -4.85
N ASP A 384 32.78 -7.68 -6.03
CA ASP A 384 33.94 -7.05 -6.67
C ASP A 384 33.60 -5.63 -7.13
N ALA A 385 32.41 -5.42 -7.72
CA ALA A 385 31.93 -4.09 -8.08
C ALA A 385 31.80 -3.18 -6.85
N PHE A 386 31.25 -3.70 -5.75
CA PHE A 386 31.12 -2.98 -4.49
C PHE A 386 32.50 -2.62 -3.90
N GLN A 387 33.47 -3.52 -3.94
CA GLN A 387 34.84 -3.24 -3.47
C GLN A 387 35.55 -2.19 -4.34
N GLN A 388 35.36 -2.23 -5.66
CA GLN A 388 35.92 -1.21 -6.57
C GLN A 388 35.32 0.17 -6.31
N GLU A 389 34.00 0.25 -6.10
CA GLU A 389 33.34 1.51 -5.79
C GLU A 389 33.75 2.04 -4.41
N LYS A 390 33.84 1.17 -3.41
CA LYS A 390 34.36 1.49 -2.08
C LYS A 390 35.78 2.06 -2.16
N GLN A 391 36.70 1.39 -2.86
CA GLN A 391 38.07 1.88 -3.03
C GLN A 391 38.12 3.23 -3.76
N THR A 392 37.24 3.43 -4.74
CA THR A 392 37.12 4.72 -5.45
C THR A 392 36.68 5.83 -4.51
N LEU A 393 35.72 5.56 -3.62
CA LEU A 393 35.25 6.52 -2.62
C LEU A 393 36.32 6.80 -1.55
N GLU A 394 37.04 5.79 -1.08
CA GLU A 394 38.14 5.96 -0.12
C GLU A 394 39.28 6.80 -0.72
N ASN A 395 39.64 6.58 -1.98
CA ASN A 395 40.63 7.39 -2.68
C ASN A 395 40.17 8.85 -2.84
N LYS A 396 38.89 9.08 -3.18
CA LYS A 396 38.30 10.42 -3.23
C LYS A 396 38.31 11.10 -1.86
N GLN A 397 37.99 10.37 -0.80
CA GLN A 397 38.03 10.87 0.56
C GLN A 397 39.45 11.27 0.97
N ALA A 398 40.44 10.42 0.70
CA ALA A 398 41.85 10.73 0.99
C ALA A 398 42.33 11.99 0.24
N ALA A 399 41.96 12.15 -1.03
CA ALA A 399 42.27 13.35 -1.81
C ALA A 399 41.62 14.62 -1.22
N LEU A 400 40.36 14.53 -0.76
CA LEU A 400 39.67 15.64 -0.10
C LEU A 400 40.31 16.02 1.23
N VAL A 401 40.75 15.03 2.02
CA VAL A 401 41.45 15.27 3.29
C VAL A 401 42.77 16.00 3.03
N GLN A 402 43.55 15.55 2.04
CA GLN A 402 44.80 16.23 1.66
C GLN A 402 44.53 17.68 1.22
N GLN A 403 43.50 17.91 0.41
CA GLN A 403 43.13 19.25 -0.02
C GLN A 403 42.70 20.15 1.15
N LEU A 404 42.03 19.60 2.16
CA LEU A 404 41.68 20.30 3.40
C LEU A 404 42.93 20.69 4.21
N GLU A 405 43.89 19.79 4.34
CA GLU A 405 45.16 20.06 5.03
C GLU A 405 45.96 21.16 4.34
N ASP A 406 46.10 21.08 3.02
CA ASP A 406 46.79 22.10 2.21
C ASP A 406 46.11 23.47 2.34
N THR A 407 44.77 23.49 2.29
CA THR A 407 43.99 24.72 2.46
C THR A 407 44.15 25.30 3.87
N SER A 408 44.21 24.44 4.90
CA SER A 408 44.44 24.84 6.29
C SER A 408 45.81 25.49 6.46
N LEU A 409 46.86 24.91 5.86
CA LEU A 409 48.21 25.48 5.86
C LEU A 409 48.27 26.84 5.17
N GLN A 410 47.62 26.97 4.00
CA GLN A 410 47.53 28.26 3.31
C GLN A 410 46.80 29.32 4.15
N LEU A 411 45.73 28.95 4.84
CA LEU A 411 45.00 29.85 5.74
C LEU A 411 45.86 30.29 6.93
N GLN A 412 46.64 29.39 7.52
CA GLN A 412 47.57 29.72 8.60
C GLN A 412 48.64 30.70 8.15
N ALA A 413 49.24 30.48 6.97
CA ALA A 413 50.23 31.40 6.38
C ALA A 413 49.62 32.79 6.12
N ALA A 414 48.45 32.85 5.49
CA ALA A 414 47.74 34.11 5.24
C ALA A 414 47.38 34.85 6.54
N THR A 415 47.05 34.11 7.60
CA THR A 415 46.75 34.68 8.92
C THR A 415 47.99 35.28 9.56
N ALA A 416 49.14 34.58 9.48
CA ALA A 416 50.42 35.10 9.98
C ALA A 416 50.86 36.37 9.22
N ASP A 417 50.72 36.40 7.90
CA ASP A 417 51.01 37.57 7.07
C ASP A 417 50.11 38.76 7.43
N ARG A 418 48.80 38.52 7.59
CA ARG A 418 47.84 39.54 8.04
C ARG A 418 48.26 40.13 9.39
N ASP A 419 48.66 39.30 10.33
CA ASP A 419 49.04 39.74 11.68
C ASP A 419 50.37 40.51 11.67
N SER A 420 51.33 40.09 10.84
CA SER A 420 52.57 40.83 10.56
C SER A 420 52.28 42.22 9.96
N LEU A 421 51.43 42.30 8.93
CA LEU A 421 51.02 43.56 8.31
C LEU A 421 50.29 44.47 9.30
N ARG A 422 49.41 43.92 10.16
CA ARG A 422 48.78 44.68 11.25
C ARG A 422 49.82 45.23 12.22
N ALA A 423 50.82 44.45 12.59
CA ALA A 423 51.89 44.92 13.47
C ALA A 423 52.72 46.04 12.82
N GLN A 424 53.04 45.92 11.53
CA GLN A 424 53.72 46.98 10.77
C GLN A 424 52.88 48.26 10.67
N LEU A 425 51.59 48.14 10.37
CA LEU A 425 50.64 49.25 10.33
C LEU A 425 50.57 49.97 11.68
N ASN A 426 50.49 49.22 12.77
CA ASN A 426 50.51 49.77 14.13
C ASN A 426 51.80 50.53 14.43
N ARG A 427 52.96 50.04 13.98
CA ARG A 427 54.24 50.76 14.09
C ARG A 427 54.21 52.07 13.31
N ILE A 428 53.69 52.05 12.08
CA ILE A 428 53.51 53.27 11.26
C ILE A 428 52.63 54.29 12.00
N TYR A 429 51.51 53.85 12.58
CA TYR A 429 50.61 54.70 13.36
C TYR A 429 51.28 55.37 14.57
N GLN A 430 52.33 54.75 15.12
CA GLN A 430 53.09 55.30 16.25
C GLN A 430 54.17 56.30 15.83
N THR A 431 54.52 56.41 14.54
CA THR A 431 55.54 57.35 14.07
C THR A 431 55.10 58.81 14.20
N LYS A 432 56.06 59.72 14.43
CA LYS A 432 55.79 61.17 14.48
C LYS A 432 55.19 61.70 13.18
N ALA A 433 55.65 61.20 12.04
CA ALA A 433 55.16 61.56 10.71
C ALA A 433 53.66 61.22 10.55
N TYR A 434 53.24 60.00 10.90
CA TYR A 434 51.83 59.63 10.85
C TYR A 434 50.97 60.41 11.84
N ARG A 435 51.46 60.66 13.07
CA ARG A 435 50.73 61.48 14.07
C ARG A 435 50.54 62.92 13.60
N ALA A 436 51.54 63.50 12.94
CA ALA A 436 51.42 64.83 12.31
C ALA A 436 50.41 64.80 11.16
N TYR A 437 50.52 63.84 10.24
CA TYR A 437 49.55 63.63 9.16
C TYR A 437 48.12 63.44 9.69
N ALA A 438 47.91 62.61 10.72
CA ALA A 438 46.59 62.39 11.32
C ALA A 438 46.01 63.65 11.98
N LYS A 439 46.86 64.48 12.59
CA LYS A 439 46.48 65.79 13.15
C LYS A 439 46.08 66.77 12.05
N VAL A 440 46.86 66.85 10.96
CA VAL A 440 46.55 67.66 9.76
C VAL A 440 45.27 67.18 9.09
N ARG A 441 45.12 65.86 8.84
CA ARG A 441 43.92 65.25 8.26
C ARG A 441 42.67 65.52 9.11
N ARG A 442 42.77 65.51 10.44
CA ARG A 442 41.65 65.89 11.34
C ARG A 442 41.28 67.37 11.21
N LEU A 443 42.25 68.25 11.03
CA LEU A 443 42.01 69.68 10.80
C LEU A 443 41.30 69.92 9.44
N PHE A 444 41.60 69.12 8.41
CA PHE A 444 40.96 69.19 7.09
C PHE A 444 39.66 68.39 6.96
N LYS A 445 39.34 67.49 7.91
CA LYS A 445 38.03 66.81 7.98
C LYS A 445 36.97 67.62 8.72
N ASN A 446 37.38 68.64 9.47
CA ASN A 446 36.50 69.53 10.25
C ASN A 446 36.40 70.95 9.63
N LYS A 447 36.79 71.09 8.35
CA LYS A 447 36.30 72.11 7.43
C LYS A 447 35.44 71.40 6.41
#